data_AF-A0A183FHK4-F1
#
_entry.id   AF-A0A183FHK4-F1
#
_cell.length_a   1.000
_cell.length_b   1.000
_cell.length_c   1.000
_cell.angle_alpha   90.00
_cell.angle_beta   90.00
_cell.angle_gamma   90.00
#
_symmetry.space_group_name_H-M   'P 1'
#
loop_
_entity.id
_entity.type
_entity.pdbx_description
1 polymer ?
#
loop_
_entity_poly.entity_id
_entity_poly.type
_entity_poly.pdbx_seq_one_letter_code
_entity_poly.pdbx_strand_id
1 'polypeptide(L)'
;LELGTTKPGRRKVDKQTWLWTDDVKAKVREKKSLYHVFLGDRTADNRQKYQKAKKAAKKAVTVAKATHYGDVYRILESRDAHCFISGFLFFLAPIINPILYNVVSARFRKASKDVVMSVFCPAKLPRESIIIHKVC
;
A
#
# COMPACT_ATOMS: atom_id res chain seq x y z
N LEU A 1 20.57 -37.05 -0.19
CA LEU A 1 19.58 -36.02 0.21
C LEU A 1 19.31 -35.17 -1.02
N GLU A 2 18.38 -35.59 -1.88
CA GLU A 2 18.12 -34.90 -3.15
C GLU A 2 16.97 -33.90 -2.99
N LEU A 3 17.32 -32.62 -2.89
CA LEU A 3 16.38 -31.50 -2.88
C LEU A 3 16.21 -31.01 -4.32
N GLY A 4 15.16 -31.46 -5.03
CA GLY A 4 14.88 -30.89 -6.36
C GLY A 4 13.79 -31.50 -7.24
N THR A 5 13.25 -32.68 -6.95
CA THR A 5 12.27 -33.29 -7.86
C THR A 5 10.85 -32.74 -7.62
N THR A 6 10.36 -31.91 -8.55
CA THR A 6 8.95 -31.47 -8.55
C THR A 6 8.02 -32.61 -8.96
N LYS A 7 6.89 -32.77 -8.27
CA LYS A 7 5.90 -33.82 -8.55
C LYS A 7 5.43 -33.80 -10.02
N PRO A 8 5.48 -34.92 -10.75
CA PRO A 8 4.91 -35.01 -12.10
C PRO A 8 3.40 -34.77 -12.05
N GLY A 9 2.85 -34.06 -13.05
CA GLY A 9 1.40 -33.80 -13.17
C GLY A 9 0.90 -32.45 -12.61
N ARG A 10 1.78 -31.59 -12.07
CA ARG A 10 1.37 -30.22 -11.69
C ARG A 10 1.14 -29.40 -12.97
N ARG A 11 -0.08 -28.87 -13.16
CA ARG A 11 -0.34 -27.89 -14.23
C ARG A 11 0.67 -26.75 -14.11
N LYS A 12 1.35 -26.43 -15.22
CA LYS A 12 2.24 -25.27 -15.28
C LYS A 12 1.36 -24.05 -15.01
N VAL A 13 1.44 -23.51 -13.79
CA VAL A 13 0.87 -22.19 -13.50
C VAL A 13 1.61 -21.28 -14.45
N ASP A 14 0.89 -20.75 -15.43
CA ASP A 14 1.44 -19.72 -16.30
C ASP A 14 1.71 -18.56 -15.35
N LYS A 15 2.97 -18.44 -14.93
CA LYS A 15 3.41 -17.35 -14.09
C LYS A 15 3.14 -16.16 -14.96
N GLN A 16 2.06 -15.39 -14.69
CA GLN A 16 1.82 -14.12 -15.35
C GLN A 16 3.19 -13.46 -15.50
N THR A 17 3.58 -13.20 -16.75
CA THR A 17 4.88 -12.60 -17.04
C THR A 17 4.82 -11.23 -16.36
N TRP A 18 5.31 -11.18 -15.12
CA TRP A 18 5.39 -10.02 -14.25
C TRP A 18 5.65 -8.80 -15.13
N LEU A 19 4.82 -7.74 -15.08
CA LEU A 19 4.94 -6.34 -15.60
C LEU A 19 6.06 -5.93 -16.59
N TRP A 20 6.70 -6.86 -17.27
CA TRP A 20 7.90 -6.78 -18.10
C TRP A 20 7.41 -6.86 -19.53
N THR A 21 6.67 -5.84 -19.94
CA THR A 21 6.34 -5.59 -21.35
C THR A 21 7.64 -5.44 -22.14
N ASP A 22 7.61 -5.69 -23.45
CA ASP A 22 8.82 -5.58 -24.28
C ASP A 22 9.44 -4.17 -24.25
N ASP A 23 8.62 -3.12 -24.10
CA ASP A 23 9.09 -1.75 -23.86
C ASP A 23 9.87 -1.61 -22.54
N VAL A 24 9.34 -2.17 -21.44
CA VAL A 24 10.02 -2.16 -20.13
C VAL A 24 11.36 -2.90 -20.22
N LYS A 25 11.38 -4.07 -20.89
CA LYS A 25 12.62 -4.84 -21.12
C LYS A 25 13.62 -4.04 -21.95
N ALA A 26 13.18 -3.40 -23.03
CA ALA A 26 14.01 -2.58 -23.90
C ALA A 26 14.65 -1.41 -23.13
N LYS A 27 13.85 -0.67 -22.36
CA LYS A 27 14.34 0.47 -21.56
C LYS A 27 15.28 0.05 -20.44
N VAL A 28 15.06 -1.10 -19.81
CA VAL A 28 15.98 -1.64 -18.81
C VAL A 28 17.32 -2.07 -19.43
N ARG A 29 17.30 -2.70 -20.62
CA ARG A 29 18.51 -3.07 -21.38
C ARG A 29 19.30 -1.84 -21.78
N GLU A 30 18.64 -0.82 -22.33
CA GLU A 30 19.24 0.46 -22.70
C GLU A 30 19.91 1.14 -21.48
N LYS A 31 19.19 1.25 -20.35
CA LYS A 31 19.76 1.74 -19.09
C LYS A 31 21.01 0.96 -18.67
N LYS A 32 20.99 -0.38 -18.79
CA LYS A 32 22.11 -1.24 -18.41
C LYS A 32 23.31 -1.02 -19.33
N SER A 33 23.11 -0.91 -20.64
CA SER A 33 24.17 -0.63 -21.61
C SER A 33 24.88 0.69 -21.31
N LEU A 34 24.11 1.76 -21.04
CA LEU A 34 24.66 3.09 -20.73
C LEU A 34 25.34 3.14 -19.36
N TYR A 35 24.92 2.29 -18.43
CA TYR A 35 25.61 2.15 -17.15
C TYR A 35 27.00 1.52 -17.35
N HIS A 36 27.14 0.52 -18.22
CA HIS A 36 28.46 -0.06 -18.54
C HIS A 36 29.37 0.95 -19.25
N VAL A 37 28.83 1.74 -20.18
CA VAL A 37 29.58 2.83 -20.82
C VAL A 37 30.02 3.88 -19.79
N PHE A 38 29.13 4.28 -18.88
CA PHE A 38 29.46 5.21 -17.79
C PHE A 38 30.50 4.67 -16.81
N LEU A 39 30.55 3.35 -16.59
CA LEU A 39 31.57 2.72 -15.75
C LEU A 39 32.95 2.74 -16.40
N GLY A 40 33.02 2.56 -17.73
CA GLY A 40 34.27 2.61 -18.49
C GLY A 40 34.80 4.03 -18.66
N ASP A 41 33.91 4.99 -18.95
CA ASP A 41 34.26 6.40 -19.13
C ASP A 41 33.31 7.32 -18.33
N ARG A 42 33.87 7.94 -17.27
CA ARG A 42 33.14 8.77 -16.30
C ARG A 42 32.95 10.22 -16.77
N THR A 43 32.77 10.43 -18.06
CA THR A 43 32.47 11.75 -18.64
C THR A 43 31.07 12.25 -18.25
N ALA A 44 30.91 13.58 -18.25
CA ALA A 44 29.66 14.24 -17.92
C ALA A 44 28.52 13.87 -18.89
N ASP A 45 28.84 13.69 -20.17
CA ASP A 45 27.89 13.27 -21.21
C ASP A 45 27.37 11.84 -20.95
N ASN A 46 28.27 10.88 -20.68
CA ASN A 46 27.88 9.50 -20.33
C ASN A 46 27.02 9.44 -19.07
N ARG A 47 27.34 10.27 -18.06
CA ARG A 47 26.52 10.43 -16.86
C ARG A 47 25.12 10.93 -17.19
N GLN A 48 25.01 11.94 -18.06
CA GLN A 48 23.71 12.50 -18.46
C GLN A 48 22.88 11.48 -19.25
N LYS A 49 23.51 10.77 -20.20
CA LYS A 49 22.87 9.71 -21.00
C LYS A 49 22.31 8.60 -20.10
N TYR A 50 23.11 8.10 -19.15
CA TYR A 50 22.64 7.10 -18.18
C TYR A 50 21.46 7.61 -17.33
N GLN A 51 21.50 8.86 -16.85
CA GLN A 51 20.40 9.42 -16.06
C GLN A 51 19.09 9.53 -16.86
N LYS A 52 19.17 9.96 -18.13
CA LYS A 52 18.03 10.00 -19.04
C LYS A 52 17.42 8.60 -19.22
N ALA A 53 18.24 7.59 -19.49
CA ALA A 53 17.78 6.22 -19.65
C ALA A 53 17.22 5.62 -18.34
N LYS A 54 17.82 5.93 -17.19
CA LYS A 54 17.30 5.53 -15.87
C LYS A 54 15.91 6.11 -15.60
N LYS A 55 15.70 7.39 -15.90
CA LYS A 55 14.37 8.03 -15.80
C LYS A 55 13.37 7.39 -16.76
N ALA A 56 13.77 7.14 -18.01
CA ALA A 56 12.93 6.49 -19.01
C ALA A 56 12.49 5.07 -18.58
N ALA A 57 13.41 4.25 -18.08
CA ALA A 57 13.10 2.92 -17.55
C ALA A 57 12.13 2.99 -16.36
N LYS A 58 12.33 3.92 -15.43
CA LYS A 58 11.41 4.11 -14.29
C LYS A 58 10.02 4.54 -14.77
N LYS A 59 9.94 5.45 -15.74
CA LYS A 59 8.68 5.89 -16.35
C LYS A 59 7.95 4.72 -17.02
N ALA A 60 8.66 3.91 -17.82
CA ALA A 60 8.07 2.75 -18.48
C ALA A 60 7.50 1.74 -17.48
N VAL A 61 8.20 1.46 -16.38
CA VAL A 61 7.69 0.60 -15.29
C VAL A 61 6.45 1.19 -14.63
N THR A 62 6.45 2.49 -14.35
CA THR A 62 5.27 3.18 -13.78
C THR A 62 4.09 3.13 -14.72
N VAL A 63 4.29 3.36 -16.03
CA VAL A 63 3.24 3.27 -17.05
C VAL A 63 2.70 1.85 -17.14
N ALA A 64 3.56 0.84 -17.26
CA ALA A 64 3.15 -0.56 -17.30
C ALA A 64 2.35 -0.97 -16.05
N LYS A 65 2.75 -0.47 -14.88
CA LYS A 65 2.03 -0.68 -13.62
C LYS A 65 0.67 0.02 -13.62
N ALA A 66 0.62 1.26 -14.09
CA ALA A 66 -0.62 2.02 -14.20
C ALA A 66 -1.58 1.40 -15.22
N THR A 67 -1.09 0.82 -16.32
CA THR A 67 -1.96 0.12 -17.29
C THR A 67 -2.46 -1.21 -16.74
N HIS A 68 -1.61 -1.98 -16.06
CA HIS A 68 -2.00 -3.29 -15.52
C HIS A 68 -3.02 -3.18 -14.37
N TYR A 69 -2.87 -2.18 -13.50
CA TYR A 69 -3.79 -1.97 -12.37
C TYR A 69 -4.78 -0.84 -12.62
N GLY A 70 -4.73 -0.16 -13.77
CA GLY A 70 -5.55 1.01 -14.06
C GLY A 70 -7.03 0.67 -14.01
N ASP A 71 -7.42 -0.44 -14.63
CA ASP A 71 -8.81 -0.91 -14.63
C ASP A 71 -9.26 -1.40 -13.25
N VAL A 72 -8.38 -2.09 -12.51
CA VAL A 72 -8.63 -2.51 -11.12
C VAL A 72 -8.86 -1.29 -10.24
N TYR A 73 -8.03 -0.25 -10.38
CA TYR A 73 -8.16 0.99 -9.64
C TYR A 73 -9.42 1.76 -10.06
N ARG A 74 -9.79 1.73 -11.35
CA ARG A 74 -11.05 2.29 -11.86
C ARG A 74 -12.29 1.63 -11.25
N ILE A 75 -12.25 0.32 -11.07
CA ILE A 75 -13.33 -0.44 -10.41
C ILE A 75 -13.35 -0.11 -8.92
N LEU A 76 -12.19 0.03 -8.27
CA LEU A 76 -12.07 0.40 -6.86
C LEU A 76 -12.52 1.84 -6.57
N GLU A 77 -12.29 2.77 -7.50
CA GLU A 77 -12.75 4.16 -7.45
C GLU A 77 -14.26 4.29 -7.75
N SER A 78 -14.93 3.20 -8.16
CA SER A 78 -16.37 3.19 -8.30
C SER A 78 -17.03 3.48 -6.94
N ARG A 79 -18.07 4.31 -6.95
CA ARG A 79 -18.83 4.70 -5.75
C ARG A 79 -19.32 3.46 -4.98
N ASP A 80 -19.68 2.41 -5.70
CA ASP A 80 -20.18 1.15 -5.13
C ASP A 80 -19.07 0.35 -4.44
N ALA A 81 -17.86 0.34 -5.01
CA ALA A 81 -16.69 -0.33 -4.41
C ALA A 81 -16.22 0.43 -3.17
N HIS A 82 -16.20 1.76 -3.19
CA HIS A 82 -15.87 2.56 -2.02
C HIS A 82 -16.89 2.37 -0.89
N CYS A 83 -18.19 2.33 -1.20
CA CYS A 83 -19.24 2.02 -0.22
C CYS A 83 -19.12 0.60 0.33
N PHE A 84 -18.81 -0.39 -0.52
CA PHE A 84 -18.62 -1.78 -0.10
C PHE A 84 -17.40 -1.95 0.79
N ILE A 85 -16.26 -1.36 0.42
CA ILE A 85 -15.02 -1.40 1.21
C ILE A 85 -15.23 -0.66 2.54
N SER A 86 -15.83 0.53 2.53
CA SER A 86 -16.13 1.29 3.74
C SER A 86 -17.06 0.51 4.67
N GLY A 87 -18.14 -0.08 4.14
CA GLY A 87 -19.07 -0.91 4.92
C GLY A 87 -18.39 -2.17 5.48
N PHE A 88 -17.54 -2.83 4.69
CA PHE A 88 -16.79 -4.01 5.12
C PHE A 88 -15.78 -3.65 6.22
N LEU A 89 -15.02 -2.56 6.06
CA LEU A 89 -14.09 -2.08 7.09
C LEU A 89 -14.83 -1.65 8.37
N PHE A 90 -16.00 -1.03 8.24
CA PHE A 90 -16.87 -0.67 9.37
C PHE A 90 -17.42 -1.91 10.09
N PHE A 91 -17.79 -2.95 9.35
CA PHE A 91 -18.27 -4.22 9.92
C PHE A 91 -17.15 -5.04 10.58
N LEU A 92 -15.95 -4.99 10.03
CA LEU A 92 -14.77 -5.62 10.63
C LEU A 92 -14.20 -4.84 11.81
N ALA A 93 -14.44 -3.53 11.91
CA ALA A 93 -13.92 -2.71 12.99
C ALA A 93 -14.30 -3.28 14.38
N PRO A 94 -15.56 -3.61 14.70
CA PRO A 94 -15.93 -4.26 15.97
C PRO A 94 -15.31 -5.65 16.22
N ILE A 95 -14.85 -6.35 15.17
CA ILE A 95 -14.22 -7.67 15.26
C ILE A 95 -12.72 -7.54 15.56
N ILE A 96 -12.08 -6.54 14.93
CA ILE A 96 -10.66 -6.25 15.11
C ILE A 96 -10.43 -5.44 16.39
N ASN A 97 -11.38 -4.58 16.78
CA ASN A 97 -11.28 -3.66 17.91
C ASN A 97 -11.01 -4.35 19.26
N PRO A 98 -11.61 -5.50 19.62
CA PRO A 98 -11.24 -6.27 20.83
C PRO A 98 -9.80 -6.80 20.79
N ILE A 99 -9.33 -7.26 19.63
CA ILE A 99 -7.96 -7.77 19.42
C ILE A 99 -6.97 -6.60 19.50
N LEU A 100 -7.27 -5.49 18.83
CA LEU A 100 -6.50 -4.26 18.85
C LEU A 100 -6.48 -3.62 20.25
N TYR A 101 -7.59 -3.66 20.98
CA TYR A 101 -7.67 -3.20 22.35
C TYR A 101 -6.81 -4.04 23.29
N ASN A 102 -6.70 -5.36 23.06
CA ASN A 102 -5.82 -6.21 23.86
C ASN A 102 -4.32 -5.97 23.57
N VAL A 103 -3.97 -5.54 22.36
CA VAL A 103 -2.59 -5.22 21.94
C VAL A 103 -2.18 -3.78 22.31
N VAL A 104 -3.06 -2.81 22.11
CA VAL A 104 -2.84 -1.39 22.44
C VAL A 104 -3.40 -1.12 23.83
N SER A 105 -2.55 -1.39 24.83
CA SER A 105 -2.58 -0.96 26.23
C SER A 105 -3.87 -0.35 26.81
N ALA A 106 -4.28 -0.88 27.96
CA ALA A 106 -5.45 -0.50 28.75
C ALA A 106 -5.70 1.01 28.99
N ARG A 107 -4.67 1.87 28.87
CA ARG A 107 -4.72 3.31 29.13
C ARG A 107 -5.43 4.15 28.05
N PHE A 108 -5.47 3.72 26.77
CA PHE A 108 -6.12 4.50 25.70
C PHE A 108 -7.62 4.18 25.49
N ARG A 109 -8.09 3.11 26.15
CA ARG A 109 -9.44 2.55 25.95
C ARG A 109 -10.55 3.38 26.56
N LYS A 110 -10.30 4.07 27.69
CA LYS A 110 -11.33 4.84 28.39
C LYS A 110 -11.62 6.17 27.70
N ALA A 111 -10.57 6.93 27.39
CA ALA A 111 -10.69 8.21 26.70
C ALA A 111 -11.38 8.09 25.33
N SER A 112 -11.06 7.06 24.55
CA SER A 112 -11.66 6.87 23.22
C SER A 112 -13.10 6.40 23.29
N LYS A 113 -13.46 5.53 24.26
CA LYS A 113 -14.85 5.08 24.46
C LYS A 113 -15.75 6.24 24.90
N ASP A 114 -15.26 7.12 25.77
CA ASP A 114 -16.02 8.27 26.26
C ASP A 114 -16.28 9.30 25.13
N VAL A 115 -15.32 9.48 24.23
CA VAL A 115 -15.48 10.34 23.04
C VAL A 115 -16.44 9.73 22.01
N VAL A 116 -16.35 8.43 21.73
CA VAL A 116 -17.25 7.78 20.75
C VAL A 116 -18.68 7.65 21.30
N MET A 117 -18.85 7.31 22.59
CA MET A 117 -20.18 7.22 23.20
C MET A 117 -20.85 8.59 23.34
N SER A 118 -20.09 9.66 23.59
CA SER A 118 -20.65 11.03 23.65
C SER A 118 -21.11 11.56 22.29
N VAL A 119 -20.50 11.10 21.19
CA VAL A 119 -20.92 11.48 19.82
C VAL A 119 -22.14 10.68 19.35
N PHE A 120 -22.25 9.39 19.71
CA PHE A 120 -23.33 8.51 19.24
C PHE A 120 -24.52 8.38 20.21
N CYS A 121 -24.37 8.72 21.49
CA CYS A 121 -25.44 8.65 22.50
C CYS A 121 -25.28 9.79 23.54
N PRO A 122 -25.92 10.95 23.35
CA PRO A 122 -25.80 12.08 24.29
C PRO A 122 -26.52 11.87 25.63
N ALA A 123 -27.21 10.74 25.85
CA ALA A 123 -28.20 10.57 26.91
C ALA A 123 -27.69 9.87 28.20
N LYS A 124 -26.39 9.61 28.38
CA LYS A 124 -25.86 9.03 29.63
C LYS A 124 -24.55 9.68 30.07
N LEU A 125 -24.65 10.85 30.71
CA LEU A 125 -23.65 11.29 31.67
C LEU A 125 -24.27 11.19 33.08
N PRO A 126 -23.79 10.31 33.97
CA PRO A 126 -24.16 10.39 35.37
C PRO A 126 -23.53 11.66 35.95
N ARG A 127 -24.38 12.51 36.53
CA ARG A 127 -23.99 13.63 37.38
C ARG A 127 -23.08 13.12 38.49
N GLU A 128 -21.78 13.40 38.41
CA GLU A 128 -20.98 13.67 39.61
C GLU A 128 -20.06 14.87 39.35
N SER A 129 -20.50 15.98 39.94
CA SER A 129 -19.76 17.13 40.46
C SER A 129 -18.27 17.26 40.11
N ILE A 130 -17.97 18.08 39.11
CA ILE A 130 -16.70 18.83 39.06
C ILE A 130 -17.00 20.21 39.64
N ILE A 131 -16.60 20.41 40.90
CA ILE A 131 -16.53 21.73 41.52
C ILE A 131 -15.44 22.50 40.77
N ILE A 132 -15.84 23.44 39.91
CA ILE A 132 -14.93 24.39 39.29
C ILE A 132 -14.58 25.42 40.36
N HIS A 133 -13.36 25.34 40.91
CA HIS A 133 -12.77 26.43 41.66
C HIS A 133 -12.57 27.60 40.68
N LYS A 134 -13.47 28.58 40.73
CA LYS A 134 -13.27 29.87 40.05
C LYS A 134 -12.10 30.57 40.75
N VAL A 135 -10.99 30.72 40.05
CA VAL A 135 -9.93 31.66 40.41
C VAL A 135 -10.37 33.04 39.91
N CYS A 136 -10.46 34.00 40.81
CA CYS A 136 -10.60 35.43 40.51
C CYS A 136 -9.37 35.94 39.74
#